data_AF-A0AAJ4VIH8-F1
#
_entry.id   AF-A0AAJ4VIH8-F1
#
_cell.length_a   1.000
_cell.length_b   1.000
_cell.length_c   1.000
_cell.angle_alpha   90.00
_cell.angle_beta   90.00
_cell.angle_gamma   90.00
#
_symmetry.space_group_name_H-M   'P 1'
#
loop_
_entity.id
_entity.type
_entity.pdbx_description
1 polymer ?
#
loop_
_entity_poly.entity_id
_entity_poly.type
_entity_poly.pdbx_seq_one_letter_code
_entity_poly.pdbx_strand_id
1 'polypeptide(L)' 'MAKFKVLKQVDGKKENKRFEPGEEVELTVKRVQEIETNIDKQKKFKGTGPYFERIEEPSE' A
#
# COMPACT_ATOMS: atom_id res chain seq x y z
N MET A 1 -7.97 -12.28 1.53
CA MET A 1 -7.22 -11.08 1.11
C MET A 1 -8.09 -9.86 1.40
N ALA A 2 -7.61 -8.63 1.28
CA ALA A 2 -8.41 -7.43 1.52
C ALA A 2 -8.17 -6.42 0.40
N LYS A 3 -9.18 -5.60 0.08
CA LYS A 3 -9.01 -4.52 -0.88
C LYS A 3 -8.44 -3.29 -0.19
N PHE A 4 -7.49 -2.67 -0.85
CA PHE A 4 -6.85 -1.44 -0.43
C PHE A 4 -6.88 -0.43 -1.56
N LYS A 5 -7.21 0.80 -1.22
CA LYS A 5 -7.12 1.96 -2.10
C LYS A 5 -5.75 2.57 -1.91
N VAL A 6 -5.03 2.73 -3.01
CA VAL A 6 -3.73 3.36 -3.01
C VAL A 6 -3.97 4.87 -2.86
N LEU A 7 -3.50 5.45 -1.76
CA LEU A 7 -3.63 6.90 -1.51
C LEU A 7 -2.49 7.69 -2.15
N LYS A 8 -1.33 7.04 -2.30
CA LYS A 8 -0.11 7.66 -2.79
C LYS A 8 0.60 6.72 -3.73
N GLN A 9 1.30 7.31 -4.68
CA GLN A 9 2.08 6.54 -5.61
C GLN A 9 3.18 5.76 -4.88
N VAL A 10 3.19 4.44 -5.04
CA VAL A 10 4.14 3.55 -4.36
C VAL A 10 4.67 2.48 -5.30
N ASP A 11 5.97 2.23 -5.24
CA ASP A 11 6.63 1.22 -6.05
C ASP A 11 6.75 -0.10 -5.28
N GLY A 12 5.93 -1.08 -5.67
CA GLY A 12 5.98 -2.45 -5.19
C GLY A 12 7.16 -3.19 -5.82
N LYS A 13 8.37 -3.00 -5.27
CA LYS A 13 9.60 -3.64 -5.81
C LYS A 13 9.50 -5.15 -5.97
N LYS A 14 8.83 -5.84 -5.05
CA LYS A 14 8.63 -7.31 -5.09
C LYS A 14 7.60 -7.73 -6.16
N GLU A 15 6.60 -6.88 -6.41
CA GLU A 15 5.58 -7.12 -7.43
C GLU A 15 6.01 -6.61 -8.81
N ASN A 16 7.17 -5.93 -8.88
CA ASN A 16 7.65 -5.17 -10.04
C ASN A 16 6.53 -4.28 -10.65
N LYS A 17 5.66 -3.77 -9.77
CA LYS A 17 4.49 -2.98 -10.13
C LYS A 17 4.53 -1.66 -9.39
N ARG A 18 4.24 -0.59 -10.11
CA ARG A 18 4.01 0.73 -9.55
C ARG A 18 2.52 0.90 -9.34
N PHE A 19 2.13 1.24 -8.12
CA PHE A 19 0.76 1.49 -7.73
C PHE A 19 0.51 2.99 -7.81
N GLU A 20 -0.55 3.37 -8.50
CA GLU A 20 -0.93 4.77 -8.69
C GLU A 20 -1.98 5.21 -7.66
N PRO A 21 -1.96 6.48 -7.21
CA PRO A 21 -2.97 6.99 -6.30
C PRO A 21 -4.36 6.91 -6.95
N GLY A 22 -5.32 6.36 -6.21
CA GLY A 22 -6.68 6.06 -6.68
C GLY A 22 -6.88 4.63 -7.18
N GLU A 23 -5.81 3.85 -7.37
CA GLU A 23 -5.92 2.43 -7.76
C GLU A 23 -6.44 1.59 -6.60
N GLU A 24 -7.32 0.62 -6.90
CA GLU A 24 -7.80 -0.38 -5.96
C GLU A 24 -7.02 -1.68 -6.17
N VAL A 25 -6.39 -2.16 -5.10
CA VAL A 25 -5.54 -3.36 -5.12
C VAL A 25 -5.99 -4.36 -4.09
N GLU A 26 -6.02 -5.63 -4.49
CA GLU A 26 -6.29 -6.71 -3.55
C GLU A 26 -4.95 -7.27 -3.03
N LEU A 27 -4.66 -7.00 -1.76
CA LEU A 27 -3.44 -7.42 -1.09
C LEU A 27 -3.77 -8.04 0.27
N THR A 28 -2.78 -8.63 0.92
CA THR A 28 -2.93 -9.01 2.34
C THR A 28 -2.51 -7.84 3.22
N VAL A 29 -3.10 -7.73 4.41
CA VAL A 29 -2.75 -6.70 5.42
C VAL A 29 -1.24 -6.72 5.70
N LYS A 30 -0.64 -7.92 5.83
CA LYS A 30 0.80 -8.10 6.01
C LYS A 30 1.61 -7.51 4.84
N ARG A 31 1.16 -7.72 3.60
CA ARG A 31 1.85 -7.22 2.41
C ARG A 31 1.83 -5.69 2.35
N VAL A 32 0.68 -5.08 2.65
CA VAL A 32 0.54 -3.62 2.74
C VAL A 32 1.48 -3.05 3.79
N GLN A 33 1.51 -3.62 5.00
CA GLN A 33 2.42 -3.20 6.06
C GLN A 33 3.90 -3.32 5.66
N GLU A 34 4.29 -4.38 4.95
CA GLU A 34 5.66 -4.52 4.43
C GLU A 34 6.00 -3.40 3.41
N ILE A 35 5.06 -3.07 2.52
CA ILE A 35 5.25 -2.01 1.51
C ILE A 35 5.41 -0.66 2.23
N GLU A 36 4.49 -0.32 3.13
CA GLU A 36 4.54 0.93 3.90
C GLU A 36 5.84 1.05 4.72
N THR A 37 6.26 -0.03 5.38
CA THR A 37 7.53 -0.07 6.13
C THR A 37 8.74 0.17 5.23
N ASN A 38 8.74 -0.40 4.02
CA ASN A 38 9.83 -0.20 3.06
C ASN A 38 9.86 1.22 2.49
N ILE A 39 8.72 1.88 2.37
CA ILE A 39 8.64 3.27 1.93
C ILE A 39 9.07 4.21 3.06
N ASP A 40 8.62 4.00 4.30
CA ASP A 40 9.02 4.84 5.43
C ASP A 40 10.53 4.77 5.71
N LYS A 41 11.15 3.59 5.51
CA LYS A 41 12.61 3.42 5.52
C LYS A 41 13.31 4.28 4.47
N GLN A 42 12.67 4.53 3.33
CA GLN A 42 13.16 5.49 2.35
C GLN A 42 12.80 6.89 2.84
N LYS A 43 13.70 7.49 3.61
CA LYS A 43 13.60 8.82 4.28
C LYS A 43 13.00 9.99 3.46
N LYS A 44 12.80 9.83 2.14
CA LYS A 44 12.12 10.79 1.26
C LYS A 44 10.64 11.02 1.60
N PHE A 45 9.95 10.07 2.24
CA PHE A 45 8.50 10.17 2.48
C PHE A 45 8.10 10.13 3.96
N LYS A 46 9.07 10.32 4.86
CA LYS A 46 8.86 10.28 6.31
C LYS A 46 7.81 11.33 6.72
N GLY A 47 6.70 10.88 7.33
CA GLY A 47 5.64 11.76 7.83
C GLY A 47 4.53 12.12 6.83
N THR A 48 4.45 11.45 5.68
CA THR A 48 3.44 11.76 4.65
C THR A 48 2.08 11.05 4.83
N GLY A 49 1.85 10.32 5.93
CA GLY A 49 0.58 9.63 6.18
C GLY A 49 0.50 8.23 5.52
N PRO A 50 -0.65 7.54 5.63
CA PRO A 50 -0.81 6.19 5.10
C PRO A 50 -0.75 6.16 3.57
N TYR A 51 -0.17 5.10 3.00
CA TYR A 51 -0.06 4.91 1.55
C TYR A 51 -1.23 4.08 1.00
N PHE A 52 -1.85 3.28 1.86
CA PHE A 52 -2.98 2.42 1.53
C PHE A 52 -4.12 2.65 2.52
N GLU A 53 -5.33 2.71 2.01
CA GLU A 53 -6.56 2.76 2.79
C GLU A 53 -7.33 1.48 2.59
N ARG A 54 -7.74 0.79 3.66
CA ARG A 54 -8.50 -0.45 3.53
C ARG A 54 -9.95 -0.11 3.15
N ILE A 55 -10.40 -0.61 2.00
CA ILE A 55 -11.74 -0.33 1.44
C ILE A 55 -12.72 -1.47 1.69
N GLU A 56 -12.25 -2.71 1.77
CA GLU A 56 -13.13 -3.87 1.97
C GLU A 56 -12.46 -4.86 2.92
N GLU A 57 -13.14 -5.17 4.03
CA GLU A 57 -12.80 -6.30 4.87
C GLU A 57 -13.33 -7.57 4.19
N PRO A 58 -12.58 -8.69 4.19
CA PRO A 58 -13.16 -9.95 3.75
C PRO A 58 -14.38 -10.21 4.64
N SER A 59 -15.56 -10.21 4.03
CA SER A 59 -16.76 -10.69 4.70
C SER A 59 -16.54 -12.17 4.98
N GLU A 60 -16.56 -12.51 6.26
CA GLU A 60 -16.30 -13.85 6.81
C GLU A 60 -17.24 -14.92 6.24
#